data_AF-A0A1K1LNV9-F1
#
_entry.id   AF-A0A1K1LNV9-F1
#
_cell.length_a   1.000
_cell.length_b   1.000
_cell.length_c   1.000
_cell.angle_alpha   90.00
_cell.angle_beta   90.00
_cell.angle_gamma   90.00
#
_symmetry.space_group_name_H-M   'P 1'
#
loop_
_entity.id
_entity.type
_entity.pdbx_description
1 polymer ?
#
loop_
_entity_poly.entity_id
_entity_poly.type
_entity_poly.pdbx_seq_one_letter_code
_entity_poly.pdbx_strand_id
1 'polypeptide(L)' 'MKYADKEIQELEEFYKNVTLPDSIELFHSTIIKDVKAFVHSHLQIIKLRQGVPVFEGFYDRLVLLKEKLSQ' A
#
# COMPACT_ATOMS: atom_id res chain seq x y z
N MET A 1 4.29 15.09 8.50
CA MET A 1 3.36 14.42 7.58
C MET A 1 4.20 13.70 6.55
N LYS A 2 4.12 12.36 6.49
CA LYS A 2 5.04 11.52 5.73
C LYS A 2 4.82 11.48 4.22
N TYR A 3 3.60 11.76 3.76
CA TYR A 3 3.18 11.73 2.35
C TYR A 3 2.08 12.78 2.13
N ALA A 4 2.00 13.36 0.93
CA ALA A 4 0.93 14.27 0.53
C ALA A 4 -0.07 13.58 -0.43
N ASP A 5 -1.09 14.32 -0.86
CA ASP A 5 -2.16 13.78 -1.71
C ASP A 5 -1.63 13.27 -3.06
N LYS A 6 -0.57 13.89 -3.57
CA LYS A 6 0.06 13.51 -4.83
C LYS A 6 0.64 12.10 -4.73
N GLU A 7 1.35 11.77 -3.66
CA GLU A 7 1.94 10.45 -3.43
C GLU A 7 0.84 9.37 -3.27
N ILE A 8 -0.30 9.72 -2.66
CA ILE A 8 -1.45 8.82 -2.59
C ILE A 8 -2.00 8.54 -4.00
N GLN A 9 -2.19 9.58 -4.82
CA GLN A 9 -2.66 9.43 -6.20
C GLN A 9 -1.72 8.56 -7.04
N GLU A 10 -0.41 8.75 -6.90
CA GLU A 10 0.59 7.93 -7.59
C GLU A 10 0.53 6.45 -7.19
N LEU A 11 0.29 6.16 -5.90
CA LEU A 11 0.08 4.77 -5.44
C LEU A 11 -1.22 4.19 -6.01
N GLU A 12 -2.31 4.94 -6.01
CA GLU A 12 -3.58 4.48 -6.58
C GLU A 12 -3.47 4.15 -8.06
N GLU A 13 -2.80 5.02 -8.82
CA GLU A 13 -2.61 4.81 -10.25
C GLU A 13 -1.74 3.58 -10.51
N PHE A 14 -0.66 3.41 -9.75
CA PHE A 14 0.16 2.20 -9.83
C PHE A 14 -0.68 0.93 -9.60
N TYR A 15 -1.46 0.91 -8.51
CA TYR A 15 -2.21 -0.28 -8.12
C TYR A 15 -3.42 -0.60 -9.00
N LYS A 16 -3.93 0.37 -9.76
CA LYS A 16 -4.95 0.14 -10.79
C LYS A 16 -4.38 -0.52 -12.04
N ASN A 17 -3.13 -0.24 -12.38
CA ASN A 17 -2.51 -0.66 -13.63
C ASN A 17 -1.61 -1.90 -13.51
N VAL A 18 -1.27 -2.31 -12.28
CA VAL A 18 -0.48 -3.53 -12.03
C VAL A 18 -1.36 -4.76 -11.82
N THR A 19 -0.92 -5.91 -12.30
CA THR A 19 -1.55 -7.20 -11.96
C THR A 19 -1.21 -7.56 -10.52
N LEU A 20 -2.22 -7.59 -9.66
CA LEU A 20 -2.07 -8.00 -8.27
C LEU A 20 -2.15 -9.53 -8.15
N PRO A 21 -1.14 -10.19 -7.56
CA PRO A 21 -1.22 -11.62 -7.24
C PRO A 21 -2.24 -11.86 -6.12
N ASP A 22 -2.73 -13.08 -5.97
CA ASP A 22 -3.64 -13.40 -4.87
C ASP A 22 -2.92 -13.28 -3.52
N SER A 23 -1.67 -13.76 -3.44
CA SER A 23 -0.84 -13.67 -2.24
C SER A 23 0.59 -13.26 -2.55
N ILE A 24 1.25 -12.59 -1.60
CA ILE A 24 2.66 -12.19 -1.71
C ILE A 24 3.33 -12.17 -0.33
N GLU A 25 4.60 -12.57 -0.27
CA GLU A 25 5.43 -12.36 0.92
C GLU A 25 5.92 -10.90 0.93
N LEU A 26 5.44 -10.12 1.90
CA LEU A 26 5.76 -8.69 2.01
C LEU A 26 7.05 -8.48 2.82
N PHE A 27 7.18 -9.17 3.95
CA PHE A 27 8.38 -9.24 4.77
C PHE A 27 8.73 -10.71 4.98
N HIS A 28 9.95 -10.98 5.44
CA HIS A 28 10.32 -12.35 5.82
C HIS A 28 9.28 -12.96 6.75
N SER A 29 8.74 -14.11 6.37
CA SER A 29 7.70 -14.85 7.10
C SER A 29 6.35 -14.11 7.24
N THR A 30 6.09 -13.07 6.44
CA THR A 30 4.82 -12.33 6.44
C THR A 30 4.17 -12.40 5.06
N ILE A 31 3.13 -13.22 4.95
CA ILE A 31 2.39 -13.43 3.70
C ILE A 31 1.06 -12.67 3.75
N ILE A 32 0.86 -11.77 2.79
CA ILE A 32 -0.44 -11.18 2.49
C ILE A 32 -1.19 -12.19 1.63
N LYS A 33 -2.31 -12.72 2.12
CA LYS A 33 -3.10 -13.76 1.41
C LYS A 33 -4.16 -13.21 0.47
N ASP A 34 -4.49 -11.92 0.61
CA ASP A 34 -5.42 -11.20 -0.26
C ASP A 34 -4.84 -9.81 -0.53
N VAL A 35 -4.06 -9.71 -1.60
CA VAL A 35 -3.36 -8.47 -1.95
C VAL A 35 -4.35 -7.38 -2.37
N LYS A 36 -5.49 -7.74 -2.98
CA LYS A 36 -6.51 -6.76 -3.40
C LYS A 36 -7.17 -6.11 -2.19
N ALA A 37 -7.61 -6.90 -1.21
CA ALA A 37 -8.20 -6.38 0.02
C ALA A 37 -7.17 -5.58 0.84
N PHE A 38 -5.91 -6.02 0.84
CA PHE A 38 -4.81 -5.30 1.48
C PHE A 38 -4.62 -3.91 0.88
N VAL A 39 -4.45 -3.80 -0.44
CA VAL A 39 -4.27 -2.53 -1.13
C VAL A 39 -5.46 -1.61 -0.89
N HIS A 40 -6.68 -2.12 -1.05
CA HIS A 40 -7.90 -1.34 -0.85
C HIS A 40 -7.99 -0.76 0.57
N SER A 41 -7.86 -1.59 1.59
CA SER A 41 -7.95 -1.16 2.99
C SER A 41 -6.85 -0.17 3.37
N HIS A 42 -5.61 -0.37 2.91
CA HIS A 42 -4.51 0.53 3.24
C HIS A 42 -4.67 1.89 2.55
N LEU A 43 -5.09 1.93 1.28
CA LEU A 43 -5.39 3.17 0.57
C LEU A 43 -6.51 3.96 1.26
N GLN A 44 -7.56 3.29 1.75
CA GLN A 44 -8.63 3.95 2.50
C GLN A 44 -8.13 4.57 3.82
N ILE A 45 -7.29 3.85 4.57
CA ILE A 45 -6.76 4.34 5.85
C ILE A 45 -5.88 5.57 5.65
N ILE A 46 -4.94 5.56 4.70
CA ILE A 46 -4.03 6.69 4.49
C ILE A 46 -4.76 7.95 4.00
N LYS A 47 -5.88 7.78 3.29
CA LYS A 47 -6.76 8.89 2.89
C LYS A 47 -7.56 9.45 4.06
N LEU A 48 -8.16 8.57 4.87
CA LEU A 48 -9.04 8.98 5.97
C LEU A 48 -8.26 9.56 7.17
N ARG A 49 -7.05 9.07 7.40
CA ARG A 49 -6.23 9.38 8.59
C ARG A 49 -4.93 10.11 8.25
N GLN A 50 -4.93 10.84 7.14
CA GLN A 50 -3.78 11.62 6.71
C GLN A 50 -3.32 12.59 7.80
N GLY A 51 -2.00 12.70 7.98
CA GLY A 51 -1.41 13.56 9.00
C GLY A 51 -1.42 13.00 10.42
N VAL A 52 -2.00 11.81 10.65
CA VAL A 52 -1.99 11.14 11.95
C VAL A 52 -0.86 10.09 12.00
N PRO A 53 0.21 10.30 12.80
CA PRO A 53 1.44 9.48 12.73
C PRO A 53 1.25 7.97 12.90
N VAL A 54 0.32 7.55 13.77
CA VAL A 54 0.07 6.11 14.03
C VAL A 54 -0.42 5.35 12.78
N PHE A 55 -1.01 6.05 11.81
CA PHE A 55 -1.49 5.45 10.57
C PHE A 55 -0.48 5.56 9.41
N GLU A 56 0.68 6.19 9.60
CA GLU A 56 1.68 6.33 8.55
C GLU A 56 2.29 4.97 8.14
N GLY A 57 2.28 3.97 9.03
CA GLY A 57 2.74 2.61 8.70
C GLY A 57 1.91 1.91 7.60
N PHE A 58 0.68 2.35 7.33
CA PHE A 58 -0.12 1.82 6.22
C PHE A 58 0.44 2.28 4.87
N TYR A 59 0.98 3.49 4.81
CA TYR A 59 1.66 4.00 3.61
C TYR A 59 2.95 3.23 3.36
N ASP A 60 3.77 3.00 4.40
CA ASP A 60 5.04 2.27 4.26
C ASP A 60 4.85 0.88 3.67
N ARG A 61 3.79 0.20 4.10
CA ARG A 61 3.42 -1.12 3.60
C ARG A 61 2.99 -1.09 2.13
N LEU A 62 2.30 -0.04 1.70
CA LEU A 62 1.96 0.17 0.29
C LEU A 62 3.19 0.52 -0.54
N VAL A 63 4.15 1.27 -0.03
CA VAL A 63 5.40 1.54 -0.75
C VAL A 63 6.20 0.24 -0.92
N LEU A 64 6.36 -0.54 0.16
CA LEU A 64 7.07 -1.81 0.10
C LEU A 64 6.41 -2.82 -0.84
N LEU A 65 5.07 -2.91 -0.83
CA LEU A 65 4.36 -3.79 -1.76
C LEU A 65 4.59 -3.35 -3.21
N LYS A 66 4.60 -2.04 -3.49
CA LYS A 66 4.90 -1.51 -4.82
C LYS A 66 6.31 -1.88 -5.26
N GLU A 67 7.29 -1.77 -4.37
CA GLU A 67 8.67 -2.19 -4.65
C GLU A 67 8.73 -3.69 -5.02
N LYS A 68 8.05 -4.55 -4.25
CA LYS A 68 7.98 -6.00 -4.51
C LYS A 68 7.33 -6.36 -5.85
N LEU A 69 6.32 -5.61 -6.27
CA LEU A 69 5.63 -5.81 -7.55
C LEU A 69 6.39 -5.22 -8.75
N SER A 70 7.41 -4.39 -8.49
CA SER A 70 8.22 -3.74 -9.54
C SER A 70 9.57 -4.43 -9.78
N GLN A 71 9.84 -5.54 -9.09
CA GLN A 71 10.99 -6.43 -9.28
C GLN A 71 10.70 -7.46 -10.39
#